data_AF-N1SBG4-F1
#
_entry.id   AF-N1SBG4-F1
#
_cell.length_a   1.000
_cell.length_b   1.000
_cell.length_c   1.000
_cell.angle_alpha   90.00
_cell.angle_beta   90.00
_cell.angle_gamma   90.00
#
_symmetry.space_group_name_H-M   'P 1'
#
loop_
_entity.id
_entity.type
_entity.pdbx_description
1 polymer ?
#
loop_
_entity_poly.entity_id
_entity_poly.type
_entity_poly.pdbx_seq_one_letter_code
_entity_poly.pdbx_strand_id
1 'polypeptide(L)'
;MTYGIDKDIVVKVPFQYEVSPGIPLSHCWDLSIKSFIAMEKEMAVYDALQVQPHRNFVKRLEPSSVNCLFLERLDLLEKVCWLENIGFINGDLAVRNLGVDKAGTLKVFDFGSSSFSDTENDVIADHFDLATCLHFILSGIDPFAGFQSHSEAIRTRHALKAGQWTIAEGAEVIGDIIQDGWTGRTGAKHFKGILNDVARRLGTTKLSPDSLSESTDYYSLQLRCQDWLRDNPRNPLWKNLDEYLVACKDAGHERDLDDLR
;
A
#
# COMPACT_ATOMS: atom_id res chain seq x y z
N MET A 1 5.93 -8.77 -6.08
CA MET A 1 5.32 -10.04 -5.61
C MET A 1 5.62 -10.21 -4.13
N THR A 2 4.65 -10.70 -3.37
CA THR A 2 4.67 -10.65 -1.90
C THR A 2 4.52 -12.06 -1.35
N TYR A 3 5.46 -12.50 -0.52
CA TYR A 3 5.51 -13.83 0.07
C TYR A 3 5.47 -13.73 1.59
N GLY A 4 4.63 -14.53 2.25
CA GLY A 4 4.76 -14.75 3.70
C GLY A 4 5.95 -15.67 3.95
N ILE A 5 6.93 -15.22 4.73
CA ILE A 5 7.99 -16.10 5.27
C ILE A 5 7.41 -16.91 6.42
N ASP A 6 6.66 -16.25 7.29
CA ASP A 6 5.91 -16.85 8.38
C ASP A 6 4.73 -15.95 8.80
N LYS A 7 4.17 -16.19 9.98
CA LYS A 7 3.04 -15.43 10.55
C LYS A 7 3.37 -13.96 10.90
N ASP A 8 4.64 -13.63 11.06
CA ASP A 8 5.13 -12.32 11.53
C ASP A 8 5.80 -11.52 10.40
N ILE A 9 6.47 -12.22 9.46
CA ILE A 9 7.34 -11.61 8.44
C ILE A 9 6.81 -11.85 7.04
N VAL A 10 6.65 -10.76 6.29
CA VAL A 10 6.38 -10.75 4.84
C VAL A 10 7.63 -10.26 4.11
N VAL A 11 8.00 -10.92 3.02
CA VAL A 11 9.03 -10.44 2.09
C VAL A 11 8.41 -10.08 0.74
N LYS A 12 8.68 -8.87 0.27
CA LYS A 12 8.28 -8.37 -1.04
C LYS A 12 9.51 -8.20 -1.93
N VAL A 13 9.42 -8.74 -3.13
CA VAL A 13 10.46 -8.74 -4.17
C VAL A 13 9.83 -8.34 -5.50
N PRO A 14 10.58 -7.73 -6.43
CA PRO A 14 10.04 -7.44 -7.74
C PRO A 14 9.88 -8.77 -8.49
N PHE A 15 8.77 -8.94 -9.22
CA PHE A 15 8.67 -10.09 -10.12
C PHE A 15 9.44 -9.78 -11.40
N GLN A 16 10.05 -10.81 -11.99
CA GLN A 16 10.72 -10.69 -13.28
C GLN A 16 10.41 -11.91 -14.14
N TYR A 17 9.99 -11.65 -15.37
CA TYR A 17 9.92 -12.66 -16.42
C TYR A 17 11.31 -12.89 -17.01
N GLU A 18 11.58 -14.11 -17.48
CA GLU A 18 12.84 -14.39 -18.17
C GLU A 18 12.94 -13.57 -19.47
N VAL A 19 14.14 -13.04 -19.72
CA VAL A 19 14.46 -12.33 -20.95
C VAL A 19 15.20 -13.29 -21.86
N SER A 20 14.50 -13.74 -22.91
CA SER A 20 15.02 -14.71 -23.89
C SER A 20 14.85 -14.13 -25.31
N PRO A 21 15.92 -14.08 -26.13
CA PRO A 21 15.82 -13.58 -27.50
C PRO A 21 14.80 -14.36 -28.34
N GLY A 22 14.05 -13.65 -29.19
CA GLY A 22 13.15 -14.24 -30.18
C GLY A 22 11.76 -14.68 -29.67
N ILE A 23 11.45 -14.49 -28.39
CA ILE A 23 10.09 -14.71 -27.86
C ILE A 23 9.36 -13.35 -27.79
N PRO A 24 8.12 -13.21 -28.33
CA PRO A 24 7.37 -11.94 -28.30
C PRO A 24 6.73 -11.68 -26.91
N LEU A 25 7.58 -11.56 -25.88
CA LEU A 25 7.20 -11.30 -24.48
C LEU A 25 7.55 -9.88 -24.02
N SER A 26 7.71 -8.93 -24.95
CA SER A 26 8.00 -7.51 -24.66
C SER A 26 7.05 -6.90 -23.62
N HIS A 27 5.75 -7.23 -23.69
CA HIS A 27 4.78 -6.81 -22.67
C HIS A 27 5.07 -7.38 -21.27
N CYS A 28 5.55 -8.63 -21.16
CA CYS A 28 5.94 -9.24 -19.89
C CYS A 28 7.24 -8.63 -19.33
N TRP A 29 8.14 -8.18 -20.21
CA TRP A 29 9.32 -7.41 -19.80
C TRP A 29 8.94 -6.02 -19.30
N ASP A 30 8.01 -5.32 -19.98
CA ASP A 30 7.42 -4.06 -19.51
C ASP A 30 6.75 -4.23 -18.13
N LEU A 31 6.03 -5.35 -17.89
CA LEU A 31 5.45 -5.66 -16.58
C LEU A 31 6.51 -5.89 -15.49
N SER A 32 7.64 -6.53 -15.84
CA SER A 32 8.78 -6.71 -14.92
C SER A 32 9.39 -5.37 -14.53
N ILE A 33 9.65 -4.50 -15.52
CA ILE A 33 10.19 -3.14 -15.30
C ILE A 33 9.26 -2.33 -14.39
N LYS A 34 7.94 -2.37 -14.62
CA LYS A 34 6.96 -1.74 -13.72
C LYS A 34 6.99 -2.32 -12.30
N SER A 35 7.25 -3.62 -12.12
CA SER A 35 7.42 -4.21 -10.79
C SER A 35 8.67 -3.74 -10.06
N PHE A 36 9.74 -3.35 -10.77
CA PHE A 36 10.91 -2.73 -10.15
C PHE A 36 10.61 -1.28 -9.76
N ILE A 37 10.04 -0.48 -10.67
CA ILE A 37 9.68 0.93 -10.41
C ILE A 37 8.71 1.06 -9.21
N ALA A 38 7.69 0.19 -9.13
CA ALA A 38 6.78 0.16 -7.98
C ALA A 38 7.50 -0.14 -6.67
N MET A 39 8.54 -0.99 -6.71
CA MET A 39 9.35 -1.30 -5.53
C MET A 39 10.29 -0.14 -5.14
N GLU A 40 10.85 0.60 -6.10
CA GLU A 40 11.64 1.81 -5.82
C GLU A 40 10.78 2.89 -5.15
N LYS A 41 9.56 3.13 -5.66
CA LYS A 41 8.58 4.05 -5.05
C LYS A 41 8.25 3.66 -3.61
N GLU A 42 7.97 2.38 -3.39
CA GLU A 42 7.66 1.83 -2.07
C GLU A 42 8.87 1.88 -1.11
N MET A 43 10.09 1.62 -1.60
CA MET A 43 11.32 1.79 -0.80
C MET A 43 11.52 3.23 -0.34
N ALA A 44 11.28 4.22 -1.21
CA ALA A 44 11.41 5.63 -0.85
C ALA A 44 10.45 6.04 0.30
N VAL A 45 9.23 5.51 0.32
CA VAL A 45 8.27 5.70 1.43
C VAL A 45 8.81 5.06 2.72
N TYR A 46 9.38 3.86 2.65
CA TYR A 46 9.96 3.20 3.82
C TYR A 46 11.23 3.89 4.35
N ASP A 47 12.04 4.49 3.49
CA ASP A 47 13.24 5.23 3.89
C ASP A 47 12.87 6.55 4.58
N ALA A 48 11.81 7.24 4.10
CA ALA A 48 11.23 8.38 4.81
C ALA A 48 10.69 7.98 6.21
N LEU A 49 10.06 6.79 6.32
CA LEU A 49 9.57 6.24 7.59
C LEU A 49 10.70 5.80 8.55
N GLN A 50 11.94 5.59 8.09
CA GLN A 50 13.08 5.39 8.99
C GLN A 50 13.47 6.70 9.69
N VAL A 51 13.45 7.82 8.94
CA VAL A 51 13.76 9.15 9.47
C VAL A 51 12.66 9.68 10.39
N GLN A 52 11.40 9.37 10.07
CA GLN A 52 10.21 9.74 10.86
C GLN A 52 9.33 8.51 11.13
N PRO A 53 9.69 7.66 12.12
CA PRO A 53 8.92 6.47 12.44
C PRO A 53 7.54 6.84 12.98
N HIS A 54 6.51 6.25 12.39
CA HIS A 54 5.12 6.49 12.76
C HIS A 54 4.48 5.18 13.22
N ARG A 55 3.92 5.17 14.44
CA ARG A 55 3.36 3.97 15.12
C ARG A 55 2.40 3.15 14.28
N ASN A 56 1.63 3.81 13.39
CA ASN A 56 0.70 3.14 12.49
C ASN A 56 1.29 2.73 11.13
N PHE A 57 2.57 2.89 10.81
CA PHE A 57 3.17 2.31 9.58
C PHE A 57 3.93 1.01 9.88
N VAL A 58 4.02 0.15 8.87
CA VAL A 58 4.93 -1.01 8.91
C VAL A 58 6.35 -0.47 8.97
N LYS A 59 7.18 -0.96 9.90
CA LYS A 59 8.62 -0.66 9.88
C LYS A 59 9.31 -1.60 8.90
N ARG A 60 10.10 -1.05 7.97
CA ARG A 60 11.03 -1.85 7.14
C ARG A 60 12.05 -2.51 8.07
N LEU A 61 12.15 -3.84 8.01
CA LEU A 61 13.22 -4.59 8.66
C LEU A 61 14.44 -4.55 7.74
N GLU A 62 15.62 -4.20 8.27
CA GLU A 62 16.85 -4.09 7.48
C GLU A 62 17.85 -5.21 7.77
N PRO A 63 17.71 -6.40 7.17
CA PRO A 63 18.70 -7.47 7.30
C PRO A 63 19.93 -7.27 6.40
N SER A 64 20.35 -6.01 6.18
CA SER A 64 21.49 -5.62 5.32
C SER A 64 21.43 -6.05 3.85
N SER A 65 20.23 -6.15 3.26
CA SER A 65 20.02 -6.39 1.82
C SER A 65 19.20 -5.27 1.17
N VAL A 66 19.59 -4.83 -0.02
CA VAL A 66 18.98 -3.71 -0.75
C VAL A 66 17.85 -4.13 -1.71
N ASN A 67 17.76 -5.44 -2.02
CA ASN A 67 16.96 -5.94 -3.15
C ASN A 67 15.64 -6.62 -2.74
N CYS A 68 15.19 -6.43 -1.50
CA CYS A 68 13.97 -7.04 -0.94
C CYS A 68 13.44 -6.21 0.23
N LEU A 69 12.12 -6.05 0.31
CA LEU A 69 11.44 -5.36 1.40
C LEU A 69 10.92 -6.37 2.41
N PHE A 70 11.43 -6.32 3.64
CA PHE A 70 10.92 -7.12 4.76
C PHE A 70 9.98 -6.27 5.62
N LEU A 71 8.75 -6.76 5.79
CA LEU A 71 7.61 -6.04 6.32
C LEU A 71 6.93 -6.85 7.44
N GLU A 72 6.58 -6.17 8.53
CA GLU A 72 5.64 -6.65 9.56
C GLU A 72 4.19 -6.60 8.99
N ARG A 73 3.31 -7.54 9.37
CA ARG A 73 1.96 -7.76 8.75
C ARG A 73 0.81 -7.06 9.53
N LEU A 74 0.11 -6.05 8.94
CA LEU A 74 -0.66 -5.00 9.66
C LEU A 74 -1.86 -4.30 8.88
N ASP A 75 -2.81 -3.49 9.48
CA ASP A 75 -4.11 -2.89 8.88
C ASP A 75 -4.58 -1.39 9.17
N LEU A 76 -4.68 -0.39 8.28
CA LEU A 76 -5.13 1.06 8.46
C LEU A 76 -5.90 1.61 9.72
N LEU A 77 -5.45 2.73 10.38
CA LEU A 77 -6.37 3.89 10.65
C LEU A 77 -5.80 5.33 10.89
N GLU A 78 -4.68 5.60 11.57
CA GLU A 78 -4.19 7.01 11.73
C GLU A 78 -3.42 7.57 10.50
N LYS A 79 -3.44 6.87 9.36
CA LYS A 79 -2.35 6.96 8.38
C LYS A 79 -2.48 7.90 7.20
N VAL A 80 -3.66 8.00 6.58
CA VAL A 80 -3.81 8.81 5.35
C VAL A 80 -3.51 10.28 5.65
N CYS A 81 -3.84 10.71 6.88
CA CYS A 81 -3.45 11.99 7.46
C CYS A 81 -1.92 12.25 7.53
N TRP A 82 -1.06 11.23 7.55
CA TRP A 82 0.40 11.41 7.62
C TRP A 82 1.06 11.44 6.23
N LEU A 83 0.64 10.58 5.29
CA LEU A 83 1.10 10.60 3.90
C LEU A 83 0.88 11.98 3.26
N GLU A 84 -0.30 12.57 3.49
CA GLU A 84 -0.62 13.93 3.04
C GLU A 84 0.36 14.99 3.59
N ASN A 85 0.71 14.91 4.88
CA ASN A 85 1.64 15.88 5.51
C ASN A 85 3.07 15.81 4.94
N ILE A 86 3.44 14.72 4.25
CA ILE A 86 4.72 14.57 3.56
C ILE A 86 4.60 14.70 2.02
N GLY A 87 3.41 15.04 1.50
CA GLY A 87 3.18 15.30 0.07
C GLY A 87 2.86 14.09 -0.80
N PHE A 88 2.63 12.92 -0.20
CA PHE A 88 2.34 11.66 -0.92
C PHE A 88 0.86 11.28 -0.86
N ILE A 89 0.38 10.67 -1.95
CA ILE A 89 -0.90 9.95 -2.02
C ILE A 89 -0.64 8.44 -1.97
N ASN A 90 -1.62 7.66 -1.52
CA ASN A 90 -1.48 6.21 -1.42
C ASN A 90 -1.60 5.52 -2.79
N GLY A 91 -2.59 5.91 -3.60
CA GLY A 91 -2.76 5.46 -5.00
C GLY A 91 -3.29 4.02 -5.18
N ASP A 92 -3.38 3.21 -4.12
CA ASP A 92 -4.11 1.93 -4.11
C ASP A 92 -4.66 1.60 -2.71
N LEU A 93 -5.37 2.55 -2.09
CA LEU A 93 -5.93 2.33 -0.76
C LEU A 93 -7.13 1.38 -0.88
N ALA A 94 -6.98 0.15 -0.39
CA ALA A 94 -8.01 -0.87 -0.57
C ALA A 94 -8.09 -1.81 0.63
N VAL A 95 -9.26 -2.41 0.86
CA VAL A 95 -9.51 -3.38 1.95
C VAL A 95 -8.54 -4.59 1.93
N ARG A 96 -7.95 -4.92 0.77
CA ARG A 96 -6.93 -5.97 0.63
C ARG A 96 -5.53 -5.58 1.13
N ASN A 97 -5.24 -4.29 1.28
CA ASN A 97 -3.94 -3.73 1.66
C ASN A 97 -3.85 -3.51 3.19
N LEU A 98 -4.58 -4.36 3.93
CA LEU A 98 -4.93 -4.30 5.35
C LEU A 98 -4.82 -5.70 6.04
N GLY A 99 -4.23 -5.82 7.23
CA GLY A 99 -4.36 -6.99 8.16
C GLY A 99 -3.55 -6.95 9.50
N VAL A 100 -4.20 -6.58 10.63
CA VAL A 100 -3.75 -6.20 12.02
C VAL A 100 -2.48 -6.86 12.65
N ASP A 101 -1.71 -6.13 13.50
CA ASP A 101 -0.67 -6.77 14.37
C ASP A 101 -1.22 -7.58 15.56
N LYS A 102 -0.30 -8.36 16.15
CA LYS A 102 -0.39 -8.99 17.47
C LYS A 102 -0.85 -8.07 18.61
N ALA A 103 -0.64 -6.76 18.54
CA ALA A 103 -1.07 -5.81 19.56
C ALA A 103 -2.47 -5.23 19.28
N GLY A 104 -3.17 -5.72 18.25
CA GLY A 104 -4.48 -5.21 17.84
C GLY A 104 -4.41 -3.84 17.13
N THR A 105 -3.21 -3.37 16.78
CA THR A 105 -2.95 -2.06 16.19
C THR A 105 -3.00 -2.08 14.67
N LEU A 106 -3.51 -0.97 14.13
CA LEU A 106 -3.99 -0.85 12.77
C LEU A 106 -2.96 -0.14 11.81
N LYS A 107 -2.31 -0.86 10.86
CA LYS A 107 -1.33 -0.35 9.84
C LYS A 107 -1.38 -0.88 8.35
N VAL A 108 -1.93 -0.16 7.36
CA VAL A 108 -1.73 -0.35 5.86
C VAL A 108 -0.34 -0.85 5.42
N PHE A 109 -0.29 -1.69 4.37
CA PHE A 109 0.91 -2.01 3.59
C PHE A 109 0.64 -1.86 2.07
N ASP A 110 1.64 -2.13 1.23
CA ASP A 110 1.61 -1.98 -0.25
C ASP A 110 1.53 -0.52 -0.74
N PHE A 111 2.70 0.10 -0.93
CA PHE A 111 2.83 1.47 -1.46
C PHE A 111 3.32 1.49 -2.92
N GLY A 112 3.17 0.38 -3.65
CA GLY A 112 3.67 0.26 -5.03
C GLY A 112 3.02 1.22 -6.04
N SER A 113 1.84 1.75 -5.70
CA SER A 113 1.09 2.76 -6.47
C SER A 113 1.21 4.18 -5.92
N SER A 114 1.96 4.39 -4.83
CA SER A 114 2.08 5.72 -4.21
C SER A 114 2.94 6.66 -5.05
N SER A 115 2.53 7.92 -5.13
CA SER A 115 3.24 8.99 -5.84
C SER A 115 3.15 10.30 -5.06
N PHE A 116 3.86 11.33 -5.53
CA PHE A 116 3.54 12.69 -5.14
C PHE A 116 2.13 13.06 -5.67
N SER A 117 1.45 13.94 -4.93
CA SER A 117 0.12 14.43 -5.30
C SER A 117 0.22 15.53 -6.36
N ASP A 118 -0.01 15.20 -7.62
CA ASP A 118 0.07 16.18 -8.71
C ASP A 118 -1.28 16.89 -8.99
N THR A 119 -2.43 16.33 -8.61
CA THR A 119 -3.74 16.96 -8.85
C THR A 119 -4.75 16.82 -7.69
N GLU A 120 -5.76 17.71 -7.67
CA GLU A 120 -6.91 17.60 -6.75
C GLU A 120 -7.74 16.32 -6.97
N ASN A 121 -7.73 15.76 -8.18
CA ASN A 121 -8.47 14.53 -8.50
C ASN A 121 -7.91 13.31 -7.77
N ASP A 122 -6.60 13.30 -7.52
CA ASP A 122 -5.92 12.18 -6.85
C ASP A 122 -6.26 12.16 -5.36
N VAL A 123 -6.30 13.35 -4.73
CA VAL A 123 -6.78 13.52 -3.35
C VAL A 123 -8.25 13.09 -3.23
N ILE A 124 -9.10 13.43 -4.21
CA ILE A 124 -10.49 12.98 -4.26
C ILE A 124 -10.61 11.45 -4.43
N ALA A 125 -9.67 10.81 -5.14
CA ALA A 125 -9.62 9.36 -5.26
C ALA A 125 -9.25 8.69 -3.92
N ASP A 126 -8.19 9.14 -3.25
CA ASP A 126 -7.80 8.64 -1.92
C ASP A 126 -8.93 8.87 -0.87
N HIS A 127 -9.74 9.93 -1.00
CA HIS A 127 -10.96 10.13 -0.16
C HIS A 127 -12.06 9.09 -0.41
N PHE A 128 -12.31 8.74 -1.67
CA PHE A 128 -13.26 7.68 -2.02
C PHE A 128 -12.81 6.34 -1.43
N ASP A 129 -11.52 6.06 -1.57
CA ASP A 129 -10.93 4.79 -1.18
C ASP A 129 -10.82 4.68 0.36
N LEU A 130 -10.49 5.78 1.07
CA LEU A 130 -10.58 5.87 2.53
C LEU A 130 -12.02 5.67 3.06
N ALA A 131 -13.03 6.29 2.43
CA ALA A 131 -14.43 6.09 2.79
C ALA A 131 -14.86 4.63 2.66
N THR A 132 -14.34 3.93 1.64
CA THR A 132 -14.57 2.49 1.43
C THR A 132 -13.94 1.64 2.53
N CYS A 133 -12.70 1.95 2.94
CA CYS A 133 -12.06 1.28 4.08
C CYS A 133 -12.79 1.56 5.40
N LEU A 134 -13.20 2.81 5.67
CA LEU A 134 -13.97 3.18 6.87
C LEU A 134 -15.30 2.43 6.96
N HIS A 135 -16.01 2.29 5.84
CA HIS A 135 -17.23 1.50 5.74
C HIS A 135 -16.97 0.03 6.11
N PHE A 136 -15.94 -0.58 5.52
CA PHE A 136 -15.58 -1.98 5.80
C PHE A 136 -15.19 -2.18 7.27
N ILE A 137 -14.34 -1.31 7.85
CA ILE A 137 -13.89 -1.45 9.24
C ILE A 137 -15.07 -1.41 10.24
N LEU A 138 -16.10 -0.60 9.97
CA LEU A 138 -17.24 -0.43 10.89
C LEU A 138 -18.39 -1.42 10.67
N SER A 139 -18.53 -2.00 9.48
CA SER A 139 -19.66 -2.89 9.12
C SER A 139 -19.26 -4.33 8.75
N GLY A 140 -17.99 -4.59 8.49
CA GLY A 140 -17.50 -5.82 7.86
C GLY A 140 -17.84 -5.96 6.37
N ILE A 141 -18.50 -4.97 5.75
CA ILE A 141 -18.95 -5.02 4.36
C ILE A 141 -18.02 -4.21 3.46
N ASP A 142 -17.31 -4.89 2.56
CA ASP A 142 -16.56 -4.28 1.46
C ASP A 142 -17.48 -4.19 0.23
N PRO A 143 -17.81 -2.99 -0.28
CA PRO A 143 -18.60 -2.82 -1.49
C PRO A 143 -18.03 -3.53 -2.72
N PHE A 144 -16.73 -3.83 -2.75
CA PHE A 144 -16.03 -4.45 -3.90
C PHE A 144 -15.78 -5.96 -3.74
N ALA A 145 -16.25 -6.58 -2.65
CA ALA A 145 -16.06 -8.00 -2.41
C ALA A 145 -16.85 -8.89 -3.40
N GLY A 146 -16.21 -9.98 -3.85
CA GLY A 146 -16.88 -11.08 -4.56
C GLY A 146 -17.19 -10.84 -6.06
N PHE A 147 -16.70 -9.74 -6.65
CA PHE A 147 -16.91 -9.48 -8.09
C PHE A 147 -16.20 -10.49 -8.99
N GLN A 148 -16.89 -10.89 -10.06
CA GLN A 148 -16.38 -11.84 -11.05
C GLN A 148 -15.93 -11.14 -12.34
N SER A 149 -16.19 -9.84 -12.48
CA SER A 149 -15.83 -9.06 -13.66
C SER A 149 -15.43 -7.61 -13.36
N HIS A 150 -14.57 -7.04 -14.20
CA HIS A 150 -14.20 -5.62 -14.15
C HIS A 150 -15.41 -4.69 -14.35
N SER A 151 -16.39 -5.12 -15.16
CA SER A 151 -17.64 -4.38 -15.40
C SER A 151 -18.51 -4.25 -14.15
N GLU A 152 -18.47 -5.20 -13.21
CA GLU A 152 -19.13 -5.08 -11.91
C GLU A 152 -18.45 -4.03 -11.04
N ALA A 153 -17.12 -4.05 -10.96
CA ALA A 153 -16.34 -3.05 -10.24
C ALA A 153 -16.64 -1.62 -10.74
N ILE A 154 -16.71 -1.43 -12.06
CA ILE A 154 -17.09 -0.14 -12.67
C ILE A 154 -18.52 0.26 -12.24
N ARG A 155 -19.51 -0.62 -12.38
CA ARG A 155 -20.90 -0.31 -12.00
C ARG A 155 -21.04 0.06 -10.53
N THR A 156 -20.37 -0.66 -9.64
CA THR A 156 -20.39 -0.37 -8.21
C THR A 156 -19.69 0.95 -7.88
N ARG A 157 -18.52 1.23 -8.47
CA ARG A 157 -17.84 2.54 -8.30
C ARG A 157 -18.72 3.69 -8.81
N HIS A 158 -19.49 3.49 -9.88
CA HIS A 158 -20.50 4.46 -10.33
C HIS A 158 -21.68 4.62 -9.35
N ALA A 159 -22.24 3.54 -8.80
CA ALA A 159 -23.33 3.62 -7.82
C ALA A 159 -22.91 4.35 -6.53
N LEU A 160 -21.70 4.06 -6.03
CA LEU A 160 -21.08 4.75 -4.90
C LEU A 160 -20.89 6.25 -5.21
N LYS A 161 -20.31 6.60 -6.36
CA LYS A 161 -20.13 7.99 -6.81
C LYS A 161 -21.45 8.75 -7.03
N ALA A 162 -22.51 8.06 -7.45
CA ALA A 162 -23.84 8.62 -7.58
C ALA A 162 -24.59 8.74 -6.23
N GLY A 163 -24.00 8.27 -5.12
CA GLY A 163 -24.64 8.26 -3.80
C GLY A 163 -25.83 7.30 -3.70
N GLN A 164 -25.88 6.29 -4.58
CA GLN A 164 -26.97 5.30 -4.68
C GLN A 164 -26.74 4.06 -3.79
N TRP A 165 -25.57 3.97 -3.15
CA TRP A 165 -25.25 2.89 -2.22
C TRP A 165 -25.73 3.23 -0.80
N THR A 166 -26.27 2.25 -0.09
CA THR A 166 -26.71 2.40 1.30
C THR A 166 -25.54 2.12 2.23
N ILE A 167 -25.33 3.00 3.22
CA ILE A 167 -24.38 2.76 4.32
C ILE A 167 -24.87 1.55 5.13
N ALA A 168 -24.00 0.56 5.34
CA ALA A 168 -24.34 -0.63 6.10
C ALA A 168 -24.46 -0.35 7.61
N GLU A 169 -25.21 -1.21 8.31
CA GLU A 169 -25.33 -1.21 9.77
C GLU A 169 -23.95 -1.20 10.44
N GLY A 170 -23.79 -0.44 11.51
CA GLY A 170 -22.51 -0.20 12.19
C GLY A 170 -21.68 0.95 11.61
N ALA A 171 -21.71 1.19 10.30
CA ALA A 171 -21.01 2.32 9.66
C ALA A 171 -21.77 3.67 9.76
N GLU A 172 -23.06 3.63 10.12
CA GLU A 172 -23.97 4.79 10.18
C GLU A 172 -23.47 5.96 11.04
N VAL A 173 -22.70 5.68 12.11
CA VAL A 173 -22.13 6.68 13.03
C VAL A 173 -21.28 7.76 12.33
N ILE A 174 -20.69 7.42 11.17
CA ILE A 174 -19.97 8.34 10.28
C ILE A 174 -20.48 8.27 8.83
N GLY A 175 -21.73 7.84 8.64
CA GLY A 175 -22.28 7.53 7.31
C GLY A 175 -22.29 8.72 6.33
N ASP A 176 -22.43 9.95 6.82
CA ASP A 176 -22.31 11.17 6.01
C ASP A 176 -20.88 11.43 5.55
N ILE A 177 -19.87 11.16 6.39
CA ILE A 177 -18.44 11.25 6.04
C ILE A 177 -18.10 10.24 4.95
N ILE A 178 -18.60 9.00 5.08
CA ILE A 178 -18.44 7.95 4.06
C ILE A 178 -19.11 8.37 2.74
N GLN A 179 -20.36 8.85 2.80
CA GLN A 179 -21.11 9.29 1.63
C GLN A 179 -20.46 10.47 0.91
N ASP A 180 -19.89 11.43 1.65
CA ASP A 180 -19.17 12.58 1.08
C ASP A 180 -17.85 12.18 0.42
N GLY A 181 -17.13 11.19 0.97
CA GLY A 181 -15.95 10.59 0.34
C GLY A 181 -16.30 9.86 -0.96
N TRP A 182 -17.32 8.99 -0.94
CA TRP A 182 -17.77 8.27 -2.15
C TRP A 182 -18.28 9.19 -3.25
N THR A 183 -19.05 10.22 -2.90
CA THR A 183 -19.62 11.16 -3.89
C THR A 183 -18.66 12.28 -4.30
N GLY A 184 -17.45 12.33 -3.74
CA GLY A 184 -16.46 13.39 -3.99
C GLY A 184 -16.81 14.75 -3.39
N ARG A 185 -17.91 14.86 -2.60
CA ARG A 185 -18.29 16.11 -1.90
C ARG A 185 -17.28 16.54 -0.82
N THR A 186 -16.42 15.63 -0.40
CA THR A 186 -15.23 15.94 0.40
C THR A 186 -14.28 16.91 -0.32
N GLY A 187 -14.19 16.84 -1.67
CA GLY A 187 -13.22 17.62 -2.45
C GLY A 187 -11.77 17.35 -2.02
N ALA A 188 -10.88 18.34 -2.21
CA ALA A 188 -9.50 18.30 -1.73
C ALA A 188 -9.35 18.74 -0.25
N LYS A 189 -10.32 18.40 0.63
CA LYS A 189 -10.17 18.65 2.08
C LYS A 189 -9.04 17.80 2.65
N HIS A 190 -8.28 18.35 3.60
CA HIS A 190 -7.24 17.58 4.28
C HIS A 190 -7.79 16.39 5.07
N PHE A 191 -7.14 15.24 4.95
CA PHE A 191 -7.48 14.00 5.68
C PHE A 191 -7.45 14.19 7.20
N LYS A 192 -6.62 15.14 7.68
CA LYS A 192 -6.59 15.57 9.09
C LYS A 192 -7.93 16.10 9.60
N GLY A 193 -8.72 16.76 8.75
CA GLY A 193 -10.08 17.21 9.10
C GLY A 193 -11.00 16.02 9.34
N ILE A 194 -11.00 15.07 8.40
CA ILE A 194 -11.81 13.84 8.46
C ILE A 194 -11.43 13.01 9.68
N LEU A 195 -10.14 12.83 9.95
CA LEU A 195 -9.65 12.11 11.13
C LEU A 195 -10.20 12.70 12.43
N ASN A 196 -10.17 14.04 12.58
CA ASN A 196 -10.73 14.70 13.75
C ASN A 196 -12.25 14.52 13.87
N ASP A 197 -12.98 14.56 12.75
CA ASP A 197 -14.43 14.38 12.72
C ASP A 197 -14.86 12.94 13.05
N VAL A 198 -14.17 11.94 12.50
CA VAL A 198 -14.36 10.53 12.81
C VAL A 198 -14.01 10.26 14.27
N ALA A 199 -12.85 10.71 14.75
CA ALA A 199 -12.42 10.51 16.14
C ALA A 199 -13.40 11.13 17.16
N ARG A 200 -13.93 12.33 16.85
CA ARG A 200 -14.95 13.01 17.66
C ARG A 200 -16.25 12.21 17.75
N ARG A 201 -16.70 11.58 16.65
CA ARG A 201 -17.95 10.81 16.59
C ARG A 201 -17.84 9.43 17.22
N LEU A 202 -16.69 8.77 17.06
CA LEU A 202 -16.39 7.48 17.68
C LEU A 202 -16.00 7.60 19.17
N GLY A 203 -15.97 8.82 19.72
CA GLY A 203 -15.64 9.07 21.13
C GLY A 203 -14.19 8.73 21.50
N THR A 204 -13.31 8.55 20.52
CA THR A 204 -11.89 8.24 20.77
C THR A 204 -11.19 9.50 21.28
N THR A 205 -10.90 9.54 22.59
CA THR A 205 -9.87 10.44 23.12
C THR A 205 -8.58 10.24 22.34
N LYS A 206 -7.85 11.33 22.07
CA LYS A 206 -6.51 11.26 21.48
C LYS A 206 -5.72 10.18 22.20
N LEU A 207 -5.33 9.14 21.46
CA LEU A 207 -4.32 8.22 21.94
C LEU A 207 -3.10 9.07 22.29
N SER A 208 -2.61 8.87 23.51
CA SER A 208 -1.38 9.49 23.98
C SER A 208 -0.28 9.22 22.94
N PRO A 209 0.70 10.13 22.74
CA PRO A 209 1.93 9.78 22.05
C PRO A 209 2.72 8.83 22.94
N ASP A 210 2.21 7.61 23.07
CA ASP A 210 2.84 6.53 23.80
C ASP A 210 4.18 6.27 23.14
N SER A 211 5.21 6.23 23.98
CA SER A 211 6.57 6.06 23.55
C SER A 211 6.64 4.86 22.61
N LEU A 212 7.28 5.09 21.45
CA LEU A 212 7.86 4.01 20.67
C LEU A 212 8.92 3.33 21.56
N SER A 213 8.46 2.43 22.42
CA SER A 213 9.29 1.37 22.96
C SER A 213 9.91 0.71 21.74
N GLU A 214 11.22 0.83 21.60
CA GLU A 214 11.98 -0.03 20.69
C GLU A 214 11.85 -1.45 21.23
N SER A 215 10.76 -2.11 20.86
CA SER A 215 10.48 -3.45 21.31
C SER A 215 11.60 -4.35 20.82
N THR A 216 12.14 -5.15 21.74
CA THR A 216 13.12 -6.20 21.46
C THR A 216 12.63 -7.17 20.37
N ASP A 217 11.32 -7.22 20.12
CA ASP A 217 10.70 -7.85 18.95
C ASP A 217 11.33 -7.41 17.63
N TYR A 218 11.53 -6.11 17.35
CA TYR A 218 12.06 -5.67 16.04
C TYR A 218 13.47 -6.19 15.76
N TYR A 219 14.33 -6.22 16.78
CA TYR A 219 15.65 -6.81 16.68
C TYR A 219 15.56 -8.33 16.44
N SER A 220 14.64 -9.02 17.12
CA SER A 220 14.41 -10.46 16.90
C SER A 220 13.87 -10.78 15.48
N LEU A 221 13.02 -9.92 14.93
CA LEU A 221 12.50 -10.03 13.56
C LEU A 221 13.62 -9.80 12.52
N GLN A 222 14.48 -8.80 12.75
CA GLN A 222 15.63 -8.51 11.89
C GLN A 222 16.63 -9.67 11.84
N LEU A 223 16.94 -10.31 12.98
CA LEU A 223 17.76 -11.51 13.03
C LEU A 223 17.14 -12.67 12.24
N ARG A 224 15.84 -12.92 12.41
CA ARG A 224 15.11 -13.95 11.64
C ARG A 224 15.14 -13.69 10.13
N CYS A 225 15.07 -12.43 9.69
CA CYS A 225 15.25 -12.07 8.29
C CYS A 225 16.68 -12.36 7.79
N GLN A 226 17.71 -12.13 8.60
CA GLN A 226 19.10 -12.45 8.25
C GLN A 226 19.36 -13.96 8.15
N ASP A 227 18.80 -14.75 9.06
CA ASP A 227 18.90 -16.22 8.99
C ASP A 227 18.14 -16.76 7.77
N TRP A 228 16.92 -16.25 7.49
CA TRP A 228 16.17 -16.64 6.29
C TRP A 228 16.92 -16.33 4.98
N LEU A 229 17.58 -15.16 4.88
CA LEU A 229 18.42 -14.81 3.72
C LEU A 229 19.63 -15.73 3.56
N ARG A 230 20.18 -16.25 4.66
CA ARG A 230 21.32 -17.20 4.63
C ARG A 230 20.88 -18.56 4.10
N ASP A 231 19.70 -19.01 4.51
CA ASP A 231 19.15 -20.32 4.14
C ASP A 231 18.47 -20.32 2.75
N ASN A 232 18.09 -19.15 2.23
CA ASN A 232 17.42 -18.98 0.94
C ASN A 232 18.25 -18.09 -0.01
N PRO A 233 19.42 -18.57 -0.50
CA PRO A 233 20.27 -17.81 -1.40
C PRO A 233 19.52 -17.43 -2.70
N ARG A 234 19.69 -16.18 -3.13
CA ARG A 234 19.04 -15.62 -4.34
C ARG A 234 19.34 -16.51 -5.56
N ASN A 235 18.32 -16.80 -6.36
CA ASN A 235 18.50 -17.44 -7.66
C ASN A 235 19.48 -16.59 -8.52
N PRO A 236 20.61 -17.12 -9.00
CA PRO A 236 21.61 -16.35 -9.74
C PRO A 236 21.11 -15.80 -11.09
N LEU A 237 19.97 -16.28 -11.60
CA LEU A 237 19.33 -15.74 -12.80
C LEU A 237 18.53 -14.45 -12.55
N TRP A 238 18.19 -14.16 -11.27
CA TRP A 238 17.45 -12.97 -10.88
C TRP A 238 18.33 -11.72 -10.95
N LYS A 239 17.96 -10.82 -11.84
CA LYS A 239 18.63 -9.54 -12.11
C LYS A 239 18.13 -8.45 -11.17
N ASN A 240 18.99 -7.48 -10.84
CA ASN A 240 18.56 -6.16 -10.37
C ASN A 240 18.00 -5.33 -11.56
N LEU A 241 17.52 -4.10 -11.31
CA LEU A 241 16.90 -3.29 -12.37
C LEU A 241 17.87 -3.00 -13.54
N ASP A 242 19.09 -2.53 -13.25
CA ASP A 242 20.09 -2.20 -14.28
C ASP A 242 20.45 -3.42 -15.12
N GLU A 243 20.73 -4.56 -14.47
CA GLU A 243 20.99 -5.85 -15.11
C GLU A 243 19.81 -6.31 -15.97
N TYR A 244 18.56 -6.07 -15.53
CA TYR A 244 17.35 -6.45 -16.26
C TYR A 244 17.12 -5.57 -17.49
N LEU A 245 17.39 -4.26 -17.39
CA LEU A 245 17.30 -3.32 -18.50
C LEU A 245 18.35 -3.61 -19.58
N VAL A 246 19.59 -3.91 -19.19
CA VAL A 246 20.63 -4.36 -20.12
C VAL A 246 20.18 -5.63 -20.85
N ALA A 247 19.66 -6.63 -20.13
CA ALA A 247 19.16 -7.86 -20.74
C ALA A 247 18.00 -7.61 -21.73
N CYS A 248 17.05 -6.71 -21.40
CA CYS A 248 15.97 -6.33 -22.30
C CYS A 248 16.50 -5.67 -23.58
N LYS A 249 17.45 -4.74 -23.44
CA LYS A 249 18.09 -4.06 -24.56
C LYS A 249 18.84 -5.04 -25.47
N ASP A 250 19.60 -5.98 -24.90
CA ASP A 250 20.31 -7.02 -25.65
C ASP A 250 19.34 -7.97 -26.38
N ALA A 251 18.12 -8.16 -25.87
CA ALA A 251 17.03 -8.90 -26.52
C ALA A 251 16.25 -8.07 -27.57
N GLY A 252 16.63 -6.81 -27.83
CA GLY A 252 16.01 -5.93 -28.81
C GLY A 252 14.80 -5.13 -28.29
N HIS A 253 14.61 -5.04 -26.96
CA HIS A 253 13.55 -4.28 -26.31
C HIS A 253 14.12 -3.04 -25.62
N GLU A 254 14.20 -1.95 -26.36
CA GLU A 254 14.61 -0.64 -25.86
C GLU A 254 13.37 0.19 -25.52
N ARG A 255 13.33 0.74 -24.30
CA ARG A 255 12.23 1.54 -23.74
C ARG A 255 12.79 2.78 -23.08
N ASP A 256 12.04 3.88 -23.16
CA ASP A 256 12.23 4.97 -22.21
C ASP A 256 11.67 4.54 -20.84
N LEU A 257 12.40 4.86 -19.78
CA LEU A 257 11.95 4.60 -18.41
C LEU A 257 10.92 5.63 -17.96
N ASP A 258 10.96 6.84 -18.52
CA ASP A 258 10.04 7.90 -18.16
C ASP A 258 8.62 7.67 -18.76
N ASP A 259 8.50 6.85 -19.82
CA ASP A 259 7.23 6.29 -20.32
C ASP A 259 6.59 5.24 -19.38
N LEU A 260 7.35 4.76 -18.38
CA LEU A 260 6.96 3.64 -17.50
C LEU A 260 6.83 4.03 -16.01
N ARG A 261 7.16 5.27 -15.66
CA ARG A 261 7.16 5.83 -14.30
C ARG A 261 5.83 6.46 -13.90
#